data_AF-A0A288DLN7-F1
#
_entry.id   AF-A0A288DLN7-F1
#
_cell.length_a   1.000
_cell.length_b   1.000
_cell.length_c   1.000
_cell.angle_alpha   90.00
_cell.angle_beta   90.00
_cell.angle_gamma   90.00
#
_symmetry.space_group_name_H-M   'P 1'
#
loop_
_entity.id
_entity.type
_entity.pdbx_description
1 polymer ?
#
loop_
_entity_poly.entity_id
_entity_poly.type
_entity_poly.pdbx_seq_one_letter_code
_entity_poly.pdbx_strand_id
1 'polypeptide(L)'
;LLKAAIRDDNPVVFLENELMYGVAFDMSEESQSKDFLIPIGKAKIERPGNHITVVSHSRMVTLCLDAAAVLAKEGIECEVINMRTIRPLDTETIETSIMKTNHLITVEGGWPQFGVGAEVLARIMEGPAFNFLDAPAVRVTGVDIPNR
;
A
#
# COMPACT_ATOMS: atom_id res chain seq x y z
N LEU A 1 13.97 4.08 -1.13
CA LEU A 1 13.62 3.76 -2.53
C LEU A 1 14.46 4.54 -3.53
N LEU A 2 14.60 5.87 -3.44
CA LEU A 2 15.42 6.66 -4.38
C LEU A 2 16.85 6.11 -4.56
N LYS A 3 17.53 5.72 -3.48
CA LYS A 3 18.87 5.09 -3.55
C LYS A 3 18.88 3.77 -4.31
N ALA A 4 17.82 2.96 -4.17
CA ALA A 4 17.68 1.71 -4.93
C ALA A 4 17.41 2.02 -6.40
N ALA A 5 16.56 3.01 -6.71
CA ALA A 5 16.28 3.45 -8.07
C ALA A 5 17.54 3.96 -8.81
N ILE A 6 18.39 4.74 -8.13
CA ILE A 6 19.66 5.24 -8.71
C ILE A 6 20.66 4.10 -8.96
N ARG A 7 20.64 3.05 -8.13
CA ARG A 7 21.56 1.91 -8.20
C ARG A 7 21.05 0.78 -9.10
N ASP A 8 19.83 0.87 -9.62
CA ASP A 8 19.26 -0.13 -10.52
C ASP A 8 19.75 0.12 -11.95
N ASP A 9 20.11 -0.94 -12.68
CA ASP A 9 20.59 -0.84 -14.06
C ASP A 9 19.44 -0.68 -15.08
N ASN A 10 18.18 -0.67 -14.62
CA ASN A 10 16.99 -0.50 -15.45
C ASN A 10 16.32 0.88 -15.26
N PRO A 11 15.48 1.33 -16.20
CA PRO A 11 14.70 2.55 -16.04
C PRO A 11 13.72 2.45 -14.86
N VAL A 12 13.87 3.32 -13.86
CA VAL A 12 12.96 3.41 -12.70
C VAL A 12 12.28 4.77 -12.67
N VAL A 13 10.95 4.77 -12.58
CA VAL A 13 10.14 5.96 -12.34
C VAL A 13 9.86 6.10 -10.84
N PHE A 14 10.28 7.21 -10.25
CA PHE A 14 10.08 7.50 -8.84
C PHE A 14 8.99 8.56 -8.66
N LEU A 15 7.80 8.13 -8.24
CA LEU A 15 6.63 8.99 -8.05
C LEU A 15 6.59 9.52 -6.61
N GLU A 16 7.04 10.77 -6.43
CA GLU A 16 6.97 11.48 -5.15
C GLU A 16 5.59 12.11 -4.93
N ASN A 17 5.37 12.71 -3.77
CA ASN A 17 4.17 13.47 -3.48
C ASN A 17 4.52 14.79 -2.79
N GLU A 18 4.05 15.90 -3.36
CA GLU A 18 4.42 17.24 -2.93
C GLU A 18 3.93 17.56 -1.51
N LEU A 19 2.76 17.05 -1.14
CA LEU A 19 2.18 17.27 0.18
C LEU A 19 2.95 16.52 1.28
N MET A 20 3.75 15.52 0.91
CA MET A 20 4.57 14.76 1.86
C MET A 20 5.94 15.38 2.12
N TYR A 21 6.40 16.35 1.31
CA TYR A 21 7.74 16.95 1.49
C TYR A 21 7.91 17.68 2.82
N GLY A 22 6.85 18.30 3.35
CA GLY A 22 6.87 19.02 4.61
C GLY A 22 6.52 18.18 5.84
N VAL A 23 6.24 16.89 5.67
CA VAL A 23 5.81 16.01 6.77
C VAL A 23 7.03 15.40 7.44
N ALA A 24 7.15 15.59 8.75
CA ALA A 24 8.22 15.00 9.54
C ALA A 24 7.90 13.54 9.91
N PHE A 25 8.92 12.69 9.83
CA PHE A 25 8.88 11.30 10.27
C PHE A 25 10.10 11.00 11.13
N ASP A 26 9.95 10.07 12.07
CA ASP A 26 11.09 9.56 12.84
C ASP A 26 12.04 8.78 11.93
N MET A 27 13.33 9.12 12.04
CA MET A 27 14.39 8.51 11.25
C MET A 27 15.22 7.58 12.12
N SER A 28 15.12 6.27 11.88
CA SER A 28 15.96 5.27 12.57
C SER A 28 17.44 5.44 12.21
N GLU A 29 18.36 5.00 13.08
CA GLU A 29 19.81 5.00 12.79
C GLU A 29 20.15 4.26 11.49
N GLU A 30 19.46 3.15 11.24
CA GLU A 30 19.59 2.39 9.99
C GLU A 30 19.22 3.24 8.78
N SER A 31 18.11 3.98 8.84
CA SER A 31 17.65 4.83 7.73
C SER A 31 18.57 6.03 7.45
N GLN A 32 19.35 6.46 8.45
CA GLN A 32 20.35 7.52 8.31
C GLN A 32 21.65 7.01 7.66
N SER A 33 21.83 5.69 7.54
CA SER A 33 23.01 5.09 6.91
C SER A 33 23.12 5.43 5.42
N LYS A 34 24.36 5.58 4.95
CA LYS A 34 24.66 5.74 3.52
C LYS A 34 24.36 4.47 2.71
N ASP A 35 24.23 3.33 3.37
CA ASP A 35 23.98 2.04 2.73
C ASP A 35 22.55 1.55 2.90
N PHE A 36 21.69 2.36 3.52
CA PHE A 36 20.27 2.05 3.62
C PHE A 36 19.63 1.91 2.25
N LEU A 37 19.09 0.73 1.98
CA LEU A 37 18.36 0.39 0.77
C LEU A 37 17.02 -0.24 1.13
N ILE A 38 16.01 0.12 0.34
CA ILE A 38 14.72 -0.56 0.37
C ILE A 38 14.62 -1.32 -0.95
N PRO A 39 14.39 -2.64 -0.92
CA PRO A 39 14.26 -3.43 -2.13
C PRO A 39 13.03 -2.99 -2.94
N ILE A 40 13.22 -2.80 -4.25
CA ILE A 40 12.12 -2.60 -5.19
C ILE A 40 11.33 -3.91 -5.30
N GLY A 41 10.01 -3.81 -5.34
CA GLY A 41 9.11 -4.96 -5.40
C GLY A 41 8.79 -5.61 -4.06
N LYS A 42 9.08 -4.94 -2.94
CA LYS A 42 8.69 -5.40 -1.60
C LYS A 42 7.86 -4.35 -0.85
N ALA A 43 6.67 -4.76 -0.47
CA ALA A 43 5.76 -3.99 0.36
C ALA A 43 6.22 -4.02 1.83
N LYS A 44 5.64 -3.14 2.64
CA LYS A 44 5.82 -3.14 4.09
C LYS A 44 4.46 -3.12 4.77
N ILE A 45 4.31 -3.99 5.77
CA ILE A 45 3.22 -3.90 6.73
C ILE A 45 3.59 -2.75 7.68
N GLU A 46 2.87 -1.63 7.59
CA GLU A 46 3.08 -0.47 8.46
C GLU A 46 2.37 -0.65 9.80
N ARG A 47 1.24 -1.36 9.81
CA ARG A 47 0.48 -1.71 11.00
C ARG A 47 -0.03 -3.14 10.87
N PRO A 48 0.28 -4.05 11.81
CA PRO A 48 -0.31 -5.39 11.81
C PRO A 48 -1.79 -5.33 12.23
N GLY A 49 -2.59 -6.25 11.70
CA GLY A 49 -4.01 -6.38 12.07
C GLY A 49 -4.57 -7.74 11.66
N ASN A 50 -5.79 -8.03 12.09
CA ASN A 50 -6.39 -9.37 11.93
C ASN A 50 -7.81 -9.34 11.35
N HIS A 51 -8.47 -8.19 11.21
CA HIS A 51 -9.86 -8.13 10.72
C HIS A 51 -9.98 -7.74 9.26
N ILE A 52 -9.07 -6.89 8.76
CA ILE A 52 -9.12 -6.42 7.37
C ILE A 52 -7.74 -5.99 6.87
N THR A 53 -7.42 -6.33 5.62
CA THR A 53 -6.23 -5.86 4.92
C THR A 53 -6.56 -4.57 4.15
N VAL A 54 -5.77 -3.53 4.40
CA VAL A 54 -5.88 -2.22 3.73
C VAL A 54 -4.59 -1.96 2.98
N VAL A 55 -4.66 -1.93 1.64
CA VAL A 55 -3.49 -1.76 0.77
C VAL A 55 -3.49 -0.36 0.17
N SER A 56 -2.38 0.35 0.28
CA SER A 56 -2.24 1.69 -0.29
C SER A 56 -0.80 2.03 -0.69
N HIS A 57 -0.64 3.16 -1.37
CA HIS A 57 0.65 3.73 -1.76
C HIS A 57 0.67 5.26 -1.61
N SER A 58 1.86 5.83 -1.56
CA SER A 58 2.06 7.28 -1.44
C SER A 58 1.35 7.88 -0.20
N ARG A 59 0.86 9.12 -0.29
CA ARG A 59 0.19 9.86 0.78
C ARG A 59 -0.99 9.11 1.41
N MET A 60 -1.70 8.30 0.63
CA MET A 60 -2.91 7.61 1.09
C MET A 60 -2.61 6.61 2.22
N VAL A 61 -1.38 6.11 2.33
CA VAL A 61 -0.94 5.25 3.45
C VAL A 61 -1.13 5.94 4.81
N THR A 62 -0.81 7.23 4.91
CA THR A 62 -0.98 7.98 6.17
C THR A 62 -2.46 8.07 6.56
N LEU A 63 -3.34 8.30 5.60
CA LEU A 63 -4.80 8.32 5.85
C LEU A 63 -5.32 6.93 6.26
N CYS A 64 -4.78 5.85 5.69
CA CYS A 64 -5.11 4.49 6.11
C CYS A 64 -4.67 4.20 7.55
N LEU A 65 -3.51 4.71 7.97
CA LEU A 65 -3.03 4.59 9.35
C LEU A 65 -3.93 5.36 10.33
N ASP A 66 -4.34 6.58 9.98
CA ASP A 66 -5.27 7.39 10.78
C ASP A 66 -6.63 6.69 10.91
N ALA A 67 -7.17 6.17 9.81
CA ALA A 67 -8.42 5.40 9.81
C ALA A 67 -8.31 4.13 10.68
N ALA A 68 -7.20 3.39 10.58
CA ALA A 68 -6.94 2.22 11.42
C ALA A 68 -6.86 2.58 12.91
N ALA A 69 -6.29 3.74 13.26
CA ALA A 69 -6.22 4.22 14.64
C ALA A 69 -7.60 4.62 15.20
N VAL A 70 -8.51 5.12 14.35
CA VAL A 70 -9.90 5.38 14.74
C VAL A 70 -10.65 4.06 14.94
N LEU A 71 -10.58 3.15 13.98
CA LEU A 71 -11.25 1.84 14.00
C LEU A 71 -10.78 0.95 15.15
N ALA A 72 -9.51 1.02 15.55
CA ALA A 72 -8.99 0.30 16.71
C ALA A 72 -9.72 0.65 18.02
N LYS A 73 -10.23 1.89 18.15
CA LYS A 73 -11.03 2.31 19.32
C LYS A 73 -12.39 1.61 19.38
N GLU A 74 -12.87 1.12 18.25
CA GLU A 74 -14.09 0.34 18.10
C GLU A 74 -13.81 -1.19 18.09
N GLY A 75 -12.54 -1.59 18.33
CA GLY A 75 -12.12 -2.98 18.35
C GLY A 75 -11.77 -3.57 16.97
N ILE A 76 -11.72 -2.74 15.92
CA ILE A 76 -11.42 -3.17 14.55
C ILE A 76 -9.93 -2.94 14.24
N GLU A 77 -9.17 -4.02 14.29
CA GLU A 77 -7.76 -4.08 13.92
C GLU A 77 -7.51 -4.25 12.41
N CYS A 78 -7.15 -3.16 11.74
CA CYS A 78 -6.74 -3.16 10.33
C CYS A 78 -5.24 -3.46 10.16
N GLU A 79 -4.92 -4.34 9.21
CA GLU A 79 -3.57 -4.51 8.70
C GLU A 79 -3.32 -3.55 7.54
N VAL A 80 -2.42 -2.58 7.73
CA VAL A 80 -2.13 -1.55 6.73
C VAL A 80 -0.84 -1.90 6.00
N ILE A 81 -0.95 -2.08 4.69
CA ILE A 81 0.15 -2.42 3.78
C ILE A 81 0.49 -1.22 2.92
N ASN A 82 1.74 -0.77 3.04
CA ASN A 82 2.35 0.18 2.14
C ASN A 82 3.02 -0.57 0.99
N MET A 83 2.46 -0.44 -0.21
CA MET A 83 2.93 -1.16 -1.40
C MET A 83 4.39 -0.86 -1.75
N ARG A 84 4.83 0.40 -1.55
CA ARG A 84 6.14 0.96 -1.93
C ARG A 84 6.45 0.96 -3.43
N THR A 85 6.21 -0.16 -4.11
CA THR A 85 6.48 -0.37 -5.53
C THR A 85 5.17 -0.69 -6.25
N ILE A 86 4.88 0.04 -7.33
CA ILE A 86 3.72 -0.24 -8.19
C ILE A 86 4.03 -1.40 -9.15
N ARG A 87 5.26 -1.42 -9.69
CA ARG A 87 5.73 -2.48 -10.59
C ARG A 87 7.21 -2.81 -10.33
N PRO A 88 7.58 -4.08 -10.10
CA PRO A 88 6.68 -5.23 -9.89
C PRO A 88 5.91 -5.11 -8.57
N LEU A 89 4.63 -5.47 -8.59
CA LEU A 89 3.76 -5.46 -7.42
C LEU A 89 4.06 -6.65 -6.49
N ASP A 90 4.24 -6.38 -5.19
CA ASP A 90 4.42 -7.42 -4.17
C ASP A 90 3.10 -8.10 -3.80
N THR A 91 2.62 -8.94 -4.71
CA THR A 91 1.31 -9.63 -4.58
C THR A 91 1.34 -10.63 -3.41
N GLU A 92 2.49 -11.27 -3.18
CA GLU A 92 2.70 -12.27 -2.12
C GLU A 92 2.38 -11.72 -0.72
N THR A 93 2.87 -10.52 -0.40
CA THR A 93 2.60 -9.87 0.89
C THR A 93 1.11 -9.56 1.07
N ILE A 94 0.44 -9.13 -0.01
CA ILE A 94 -1.00 -8.81 0.03
C ILE A 94 -1.82 -10.10 0.21
N GLU A 95 -1.53 -11.14 -0.56
CA GLU A 95 -2.21 -12.44 -0.47
C GLU A 95 -2.06 -13.06 0.92
N THR A 96 -0.85 -13.06 1.47
CA THR A 96 -0.57 -13.57 2.83
C THR A 96 -1.40 -12.83 3.88
N SER A 97 -1.54 -11.51 3.73
CA SER A 97 -2.35 -10.70 4.63
C SER A 97 -3.84 -11.04 4.52
N ILE A 98 -4.36 -11.19 3.29
CA ILE A 98 -5.77 -11.54 3.06
C ILE A 98 -6.10 -12.93 3.61
N MET A 99 -5.21 -13.91 3.47
CA MET A 99 -5.42 -15.25 4.05
C MET A 99 -5.58 -15.23 5.57
N LYS A 100 -5.10 -14.18 6.23
CA LYS A 100 -5.25 -13.96 7.68
C LYS A 100 -6.48 -13.13 8.03
N THR A 101 -6.82 -12.11 7.23
CA THR A 101 -7.86 -11.12 7.57
C THR A 101 -9.21 -11.37 6.88
N ASN A 102 -9.23 -12.18 5.84
CA ASN A 102 -10.38 -12.52 5.01
C ASN A 102 -11.05 -11.34 4.28
N HIS A 103 -10.51 -10.13 4.36
CA HIS A 103 -11.12 -8.91 3.81
C HIS A 103 -10.07 -7.99 3.19
N LEU A 104 -10.41 -7.31 2.09
CA LEU A 104 -9.51 -6.40 1.38
C LEU A 104 -10.18 -5.08 1.01
N ILE A 105 -9.47 -3.97 1.30
CA ILE A 105 -9.74 -2.65 0.74
C ILE A 105 -8.46 -2.12 0.10
N THR A 106 -8.56 -1.59 -1.12
CA THR A 106 -7.48 -0.83 -1.76
C THR A 106 -7.79 0.66 -1.71
N VAL A 107 -6.77 1.48 -1.47
CA VAL A 107 -6.90 2.94 -1.37
C VAL A 107 -5.85 3.61 -2.25
N GLU A 108 -6.30 4.43 -3.21
CA GLU A 108 -5.42 5.22 -4.07
C GLU A 108 -5.93 6.65 -4.26
N GLY A 109 -5.03 7.58 -4.58
CA GLY A 109 -5.39 8.96 -4.91
C GLY A 109 -5.73 9.19 -6.38
N GLY A 110 -5.47 8.20 -7.24
CA GLY A 110 -5.72 8.26 -8.68
C GLY A 110 -7.20 8.10 -9.03
N TRP A 111 -7.50 8.23 -10.33
CA TRP A 111 -8.84 7.95 -10.85
C TRP A 111 -9.18 6.46 -10.80
N PRO A 112 -10.48 6.10 -10.68
CA PRO A 112 -10.89 4.72 -10.44
C PRO A 112 -10.72 3.79 -11.65
N GLN A 113 -10.89 4.30 -12.87
CA GLN A 113 -10.86 3.47 -14.08
C GLN A 113 -9.43 3.15 -14.46
N PHE A 114 -9.11 1.86 -14.63
CA PHE A 114 -7.75 1.37 -14.92
C PHE A 114 -6.70 1.80 -13.89
N GLY A 115 -7.13 2.08 -12.65
CA GLY A 115 -6.29 2.48 -11.53
C GLY A 115 -5.52 1.32 -10.90
N VAL A 116 -4.66 1.64 -9.93
CA VAL A 116 -3.80 0.67 -9.24
C VAL A 116 -4.64 -0.37 -8.48
N GLY A 117 -5.72 0.06 -7.84
CA GLY A 117 -6.64 -0.82 -7.14
C GLY A 117 -7.37 -1.79 -8.08
N ALA A 118 -7.55 -1.45 -9.37
CA ALA A 118 -8.12 -2.37 -10.34
C ALA A 118 -7.21 -3.59 -10.56
N GLU A 119 -5.91 -3.34 -10.75
CA GLU A 119 -4.90 -4.39 -10.92
C GLU A 119 -4.79 -5.25 -9.66
N VAL A 120 -4.70 -4.64 -8.47
CA VAL A 120 -4.62 -5.40 -7.21
C VAL A 120 -5.82 -6.35 -7.07
N LEU A 121 -7.04 -5.86 -7.31
CA LEU A 121 -8.25 -6.70 -7.21
C LEU A 121 -8.26 -7.83 -8.24
N ALA A 122 -7.86 -7.56 -9.48
CA ALA A 122 -7.76 -8.59 -10.51
C ALA A 122 -6.77 -9.70 -10.11
N ARG A 123 -5.58 -9.31 -9.62
CA ARG A 123 -4.55 -10.24 -9.16
C ARG A 123 -5.04 -11.10 -7.98
N ILE A 124 -5.74 -10.51 -7.02
CA ILE A 124 -6.29 -11.25 -5.88
C ILE A 124 -7.40 -12.22 -6.29
N MET A 125 -8.25 -11.83 -7.25
CA MET A 125 -9.31 -12.68 -7.79
C MET A 125 -8.74 -13.88 -8.57
N GLU A 126 -7.65 -13.69 -9.30
CA GLU A 126 -6.94 -14.75 -10.04
C GLU A 126 -6.04 -15.61 -9.14
N GLY A 127 -5.69 -15.11 -7.96
CA GLY A 127 -4.69 -15.67 -7.06
C GLY A 127 -5.25 -16.67 -6.03
N PRO A 128 -4.35 -17.29 -5.24
CA PRO A 128 -4.72 -18.28 -4.22
C PRO A 128 -5.53 -17.68 -3.06
N ALA A 129 -5.43 -16.36 -2.83
CA ALA A 129 -6.13 -15.68 -1.74
C ALA A 129 -7.64 -15.49 -2.00
N PHE A 130 -8.12 -15.66 -3.24
CA PHE A 130 -9.53 -15.46 -3.58
C PHE A 130 -10.49 -16.27 -2.69
N ASN A 131 -10.18 -17.55 -2.46
CA ASN A 131 -11.03 -18.43 -1.66
C ASN A 131 -11.06 -18.08 -0.16
N PHE A 132 -10.19 -17.17 0.29
CA PHE A 132 -10.14 -16.70 1.67
C PHE A 132 -10.94 -15.40 1.87
N LEU A 133 -11.44 -14.78 0.81
CA LEU A 133 -12.25 -13.57 0.93
C LEU A 133 -13.67 -13.89 1.40
N ASP A 134 -14.03 -13.41 2.59
CA ASP A 134 -15.38 -13.52 3.15
C ASP A 134 -16.32 -12.42 2.64
N ALA A 135 -15.77 -11.38 2.02
CA ALA A 135 -16.49 -10.28 1.40
C ALA A 135 -15.78 -9.83 0.10
N PRO A 136 -16.50 -9.24 -0.86
CA PRO A 136 -15.87 -8.71 -2.07
C PRO A 136 -14.86 -7.61 -1.71
N ALA A 137 -13.68 -7.68 -2.33
CA ALA A 137 -12.70 -6.60 -2.24
C ALA A 137 -13.27 -5.31 -2.85
N VAL A 138 -13.08 -4.19 -2.17
CA VAL A 138 -13.57 -2.88 -2.61
C VAL A 138 -12.44 -1.87 -2.79
N ARG A 139 -12.72 -0.80 -3.55
CA ARG A 139 -11.75 0.23 -3.91
C ARG A 139 -12.21 1.60 -3.42
N VAL A 140 -11.28 2.34 -2.84
CA VAL A 140 -11.42 3.76 -2.50
C VAL A 140 -10.44 4.53 -3.36
N THR A 141 -10.94 5.44 -4.19
CA THR A 141 -10.14 6.17 -5.17
C THR A 141 -10.41 7.67 -5.09
N GLY A 142 -9.64 8.45 -5.86
CA GLY A 142 -10.07 9.79 -6.23
C GLY A 142 -11.38 9.75 -7.02
N VAL A 143 -12.06 10.90 -7.08
CA VAL A 143 -13.30 11.06 -7.85
C VAL A 143 -12.97 11.06 -9.34
N ASP A 144 -13.84 10.48 -10.17
CA ASP A 144 -13.67 10.37 -11.62
C ASP A 144 -13.99 11.68 -12.37
N ILE A 145 -13.24 12.73 -12.05
CA ILE A 145 -13.32 14.06 -12.64
C ILE A 145 -11.91 14.65 -12.78
N PRO A 146 -11.69 15.60 -13.72
CA PRO A 146 -10.44 16.35 -13.76
C PRO A 146 -10.14 17.03 -12.43
N ASN A 147 -8.97 16.72 -11.85
CA ASN A 147 -8.50 17.35 -10.63
C ASN A 147 -8.14 18.81 -10.92
N ARG A 148 -8.57 19.71 -10.05
CA ARG A 148 -8.30 21.16 -10.16
C ARG A 148 -6.97 21.52 -9.52
#